data_AF-A0A062IKF8-F1
#
_entry.id   AF-A0A062IKF8-F1
#
_cell.length_a   1.000
_cell.length_b   1.000
_cell.length_c   1.000
_cell.angle_alpha   90.00
_cell.angle_beta   90.00
_cell.angle_gamma   90.00
#
_symmetry.space_group_name_H-M   'P 1'
#
loop_
_entity.id
_entity.type
_entity.pdbx_description
1 polymer ?
#
loop_
_entity_poly.entity_id
_entity_poly.type
_entity_poly.pdbx_seq_one_letter_code
_entity_poly.pdbx_strand_id
1 'polypeptide(L)'
;MSTNPNCHLTRSAAEAFIKRKSHDYGELRVFVKSLYWCDEFKNLLNAIINGEVGLTSKEDDNILSVLGPSDSKVDSETETTSVVKTPKKSKKVETKVENWTRYHNGKPVEFSPLSELTEKLKKTKTADDANSLIEEIKDWATEDQSLFKTELTKHLVIIAGHSKENISIGEKIRQAKDLTTLDALEIDISEADERIQERLMELVVKRRKELEVEGNFLLESPQ
;
A
#
# COMPACT_ATOMS: atom_id res chain seq x y z
N MET A 1 -0.80 19.33 -37.31
CA MET A 1 -1.91 19.81 -36.46
C MET A 1 -1.64 19.35 -35.03
N SER A 2 -1.37 20.26 -34.10
CA SER A 2 -1.31 19.93 -32.67
C SER A 2 -2.74 19.78 -32.16
N THR A 3 -3.21 18.54 -31.99
CA THR A 3 -4.52 18.29 -31.36
C THR A 3 -4.37 18.49 -29.86
N ASN A 4 -4.69 19.69 -29.37
CA ASN A 4 -4.67 19.96 -27.94
C ASN A 4 -5.72 19.05 -27.26
N PRO A 5 -5.31 18.11 -26.40
CA PRO A 5 -6.24 17.14 -25.82
C PRO A 5 -7.10 17.81 -24.76
N ASN A 6 -8.42 17.77 -24.95
CA ASN A 6 -9.38 18.33 -23.99
C ASN A 6 -9.51 17.40 -22.78
N CYS A 7 -9.37 17.95 -21.57
CA CYS A 7 -9.25 17.19 -20.32
C CYS A 7 -10.35 17.63 -19.33
N HIS A 8 -11.05 16.67 -18.73
CA HIS A 8 -12.14 16.90 -17.77
C HIS A 8 -11.88 16.15 -16.46
N LEU A 9 -12.42 16.66 -15.35
CA LEU A 9 -12.24 16.05 -14.01
C LEU A 9 -12.92 14.69 -13.86
N THR A 10 -14.07 14.50 -14.51
CA THR A 10 -14.85 13.26 -14.41
C THR A 10 -15.04 12.60 -15.76
N ARG A 11 -15.17 11.27 -15.74
CA ARG A 11 -15.47 10.47 -16.93
C ARG A 11 -16.82 10.88 -17.55
N SER A 12 -17.83 11.13 -16.72
CA SER A 12 -19.16 11.56 -17.19
C SER A 12 -19.09 12.89 -17.96
N ALA A 13 -18.28 13.86 -17.49
CA ALA A 13 -18.06 15.11 -18.20
C ALA A 13 -17.36 14.90 -19.56
N ALA A 14 -16.35 14.02 -19.61
CA ALA A 14 -15.69 13.66 -20.86
C ALA A 14 -16.64 12.99 -21.86
N GLU A 15 -17.47 12.06 -21.40
CA GLU A 15 -18.48 11.39 -22.23
C GLU A 15 -19.56 12.38 -22.73
N ALA A 16 -19.98 13.32 -21.88
CA ALA A 16 -20.90 14.40 -22.29
C ALA A 16 -20.27 15.31 -23.35
N PHE A 17 -18.98 15.64 -23.22
CA PHE A 17 -18.25 16.40 -24.23
C PHE A 17 -18.20 15.65 -25.57
N ILE A 18 -17.86 14.36 -25.55
CA ILE A 18 -17.85 13.49 -26.74
C ILE A 18 -19.22 13.47 -27.40
N LYS A 19 -20.28 13.29 -26.62
CA LYS A 19 -21.66 13.29 -27.14
C LYS A 19 -22.03 14.63 -27.78
N ARG A 20 -21.63 15.75 -27.18
CA ARG A 20 -21.88 17.08 -27.72
C ARG A 20 -21.09 17.34 -29.00
N LYS A 21 -19.86 16.85 -29.09
CA LYS A 21 -18.90 17.14 -30.17
C LYS A 21 -18.74 16.01 -31.18
N SER A 22 -19.59 15.00 -31.13
CA SER A 22 -19.60 13.86 -32.05
C SER A 22 -19.89 14.24 -33.51
N HIS A 23 -20.48 15.42 -33.75
CA HIS A 23 -20.69 15.96 -35.08
C HIS A 23 -19.46 16.68 -35.65
N ASP A 24 -18.60 17.22 -34.78
CA ASP A 24 -17.41 18.00 -35.16
C ASP A 24 -16.17 17.12 -35.35
N TYR A 25 -16.12 15.98 -34.65
CA TYR A 25 -14.99 15.07 -34.65
C TYR A 25 -15.47 13.65 -34.95
N GLY A 26 -14.67 12.89 -35.70
CA GLY A 26 -14.98 11.49 -36.04
C GLY A 26 -14.99 10.57 -34.82
N GLU A 27 -13.85 9.94 -34.51
CA GLU A 27 -13.76 9.02 -33.37
C GLU A 27 -13.01 9.66 -32.20
N LEU A 28 -13.75 10.04 -31.15
CA LEU A 28 -13.19 10.52 -29.89
C LEU A 28 -13.10 9.37 -28.88
N ARG A 29 -11.97 9.27 -28.17
CA ARG A 29 -11.75 8.28 -27.10
C ARG A 29 -11.38 8.97 -25.80
N VAL A 30 -11.80 8.39 -24.68
CA VAL A 30 -11.42 8.84 -23.34
C VAL A 30 -10.11 8.16 -22.95
N PHE A 31 -9.12 8.97 -22.55
CA PHE A 31 -7.86 8.49 -21.99
C PHE A 31 -7.66 9.08 -20.59
N VAL A 32 -6.97 8.33 -19.73
CA VAL A 32 -6.48 8.88 -18.47
C VAL A 32 -5.23 9.70 -18.78
N LYS A 33 -5.25 10.98 -18.39
CA LYS A 33 -4.13 11.90 -18.57
C LYS A 33 -3.86 12.64 -17.27
N SER A 34 -2.66 13.20 -17.13
CA SER A 34 -2.31 14.06 -16.00
C SER A 34 -3.28 15.24 -15.89
N LEU A 35 -3.77 15.47 -14.67
CA LEU A 35 -4.64 16.60 -14.30
C LEU A 35 -4.00 17.96 -14.58
N TYR A 36 -2.68 18.00 -14.77
CA TYR A 36 -1.92 19.21 -15.09
C TYR A 36 -2.45 19.96 -16.33
N TRP A 37 -2.99 19.24 -17.31
CA TRP A 37 -3.53 19.83 -18.55
C TRP A 37 -5.02 20.18 -18.48
N CYS A 38 -5.68 19.96 -17.34
CA CYS A 38 -7.10 20.22 -17.18
C CYS A 38 -7.35 21.65 -16.68
N ASP A 39 -8.01 22.47 -17.48
CA ASP A 39 -8.34 23.84 -17.08
C ASP A 39 -9.39 23.89 -15.97
N GLU A 40 -10.31 22.91 -15.90
CA GLU A 40 -11.25 22.76 -14.77
C GLU A 40 -10.50 22.55 -13.45
N PHE A 41 -9.43 21.75 -13.47
CA PHE A 41 -8.60 21.52 -12.29
C PHE A 41 -7.79 22.74 -11.89
N LYS A 42 -7.23 23.48 -12.86
CA LYS A 42 -6.52 24.75 -12.59
C LYS A 42 -7.46 25.79 -11.99
N ASN A 43 -8.70 25.88 -12.49
CA ASN A 43 -9.70 26.77 -11.94
C ASN A 43 -10.06 26.40 -10.50
N LEU A 44 -10.20 25.11 -10.21
CA LEU A 44 -10.42 24.63 -8.84
C LEU A 44 -9.23 24.96 -7.92
N LEU A 45 -7.99 24.73 -8.38
CA LEU A 45 -6.80 25.09 -7.62
C LEU A 45 -6.75 26.60 -7.34
N ASN A 46 -7.04 27.44 -8.33
CA ASN A 46 -7.10 28.88 -8.16
C ASN A 46 -8.20 29.28 -7.17
N ALA A 47 -9.38 28.66 -7.24
CA ALA A 47 -10.46 28.92 -6.30
C ALA A 47 -10.09 28.53 -4.85
N ILE A 48 -9.34 27.44 -4.66
CA ILE A 48 -8.80 27.05 -3.35
C ILE A 48 -7.75 28.06 -2.87
N ILE A 49 -6.82 28.46 -3.74
CA ILE A 49 -5.76 29.43 -3.41
C ILE A 49 -6.36 30.80 -3.08
N ASN A 50 -7.40 31.22 -3.80
CA ASN A 50 -8.12 32.47 -3.59
C ASN A 50 -9.08 32.42 -2.40
N GLY A 51 -9.30 31.25 -1.81
CA GLY A 51 -10.22 31.07 -0.68
C GLY A 51 -11.70 31.07 -1.05
N GLU A 52 -12.05 30.95 -2.34
CA GLU A 52 -13.43 30.80 -2.82
C GLU A 52 -14.00 29.42 -2.50
N VAL A 53 -13.14 28.40 -2.42
CA VAL A 53 -13.50 27.01 -2.12
C VAL A 53 -12.68 26.52 -0.93
N GLY A 54 -13.36 26.05 0.12
CA GLY A 54 -12.75 25.52 1.34
C GLY A 54 -13.23 24.09 1.67
N LEU A 55 -12.48 23.40 2.53
CA LEU A 55 -12.88 22.11 3.09
C LEU A 55 -14.01 22.32 4.10
N THR A 56 -15.14 21.67 3.89
CA THR A 56 -16.24 21.59 4.88
C THR A 56 -16.10 20.29 5.67
N SER A 57 -16.37 20.33 6.98
CA SER A 57 -16.45 19.11 7.78
C SER A 57 -17.72 18.34 7.37
N LYS A 58 -17.70 17.00 7.47
CA LYS A 58 -18.88 16.15 7.16
C LYS A 58 -20.08 16.40 8.08
N GLU A 59 -19.91 17.22 9.10
CA GLU A 59 -20.94 17.61 10.07
C GLU A 59 -21.66 18.90 9.64
N ASP A 60 -21.13 19.63 8.65
CA ASP A 60 -21.61 20.94 8.20
C ASP A 60 -22.54 20.84 6.97
N ASP A 61 -23.35 19.77 6.87
CA ASP A 61 -24.26 19.50 5.73
C ASP A 61 -25.39 20.55 5.56
N ASN A 62 -25.40 21.64 6.34
CA ASN A 62 -26.23 22.82 6.07
C ASN A 62 -25.53 23.75 5.06
N ILE A 63 -25.42 23.28 3.81
CA ILE A 63 -24.92 24.06 2.65
C ILE A 63 -25.82 25.29 2.32
N LEU A 64 -26.91 25.52 3.08
CA LEU A 64 -27.79 26.68 2.90
C LEU A 64 -27.55 27.84 3.89
N SER A 65 -26.74 27.67 4.95
CA SER A 65 -26.57 28.72 5.97
C SER A 65 -25.29 29.54 5.85
N VAL A 66 -24.32 29.11 5.04
CA VAL A 66 -23.04 29.82 4.85
C VAL A 66 -23.08 30.81 3.69
N LEU A 67 -23.97 30.59 2.71
CA LEU A 67 -24.24 31.55 1.66
C LEU A 67 -25.39 32.46 2.13
N GLY A 68 -25.04 33.66 2.60
CA GLY A 68 -26.02 34.73 2.78
C GLY A 68 -26.76 35.03 1.47
N PRO A 69 -27.90 35.75 1.50
CA PRO A 69 -28.65 36.06 0.29
C PRO A 69 -27.77 36.83 -0.71
N SER A 70 -27.42 36.17 -1.82
CA SER A 70 -26.76 36.81 -2.95
C SER A 70 -27.82 37.53 -3.78
N ASP A 71 -27.98 38.84 -3.56
CA ASP A 71 -28.69 39.71 -4.48
C ASP A 71 -27.89 39.84 -5.78
N SER A 72 -28.17 39.00 -6.76
CA SER A 72 -27.78 39.25 -8.14
C SER A 72 -28.95 38.94 -9.07
N LYS A 73 -29.67 40.01 -9.45
CA LYS A 73 -30.48 40.10 -10.66
C LYS A 73 -29.67 39.61 -11.87
N VAL A 74 -30.11 38.55 -12.53
CA VAL A 74 -30.20 38.48 -14.00
C VAL A 74 -31.41 37.62 -14.34
N ASP A 75 -32.24 38.18 -15.21
CA ASP A 75 -33.57 37.75 -15.61
C ASP A 75 -33.61 36.50 -16.52
N SER A 76 -34.85 36.01 -16.65
CA SER A 76 -35.48 35.22 -17.73
C SER A 76 -35.50 33.68 -17.63
N GLU A 77 -36.61 33.22 -17.05
CA GLU A 77 -37.65 32.38 -17.69
C GLU A 77 -37.36 30.87 -17.89
N THR A 78 -37.84 30.03 -16.95
CA THR A 78 -39.10 29.21 -17.00
C THR A 78 -38.99 28.01 -17.96
N GLU A 79 -39.27 26.76 -17.57
CA GLU A 79 -40.52 26.33 -16.94
C GLU A 79 -40.34 25.13 -15.97
N THR A 80 -41.07 25.26 -14.87
CA THR A 80 -41.41 24.23 -13.88
C THR A 80 -42.59 23.37 -14.34
N THR A 81 -42.60 22.07 -14.04
CA THR A 81 -43.80 21.48 -13.39
C THR A 81 -43.48 20.23 -12.57
N SER A 82 -43.83 20.36 -11.29
CA SER A 82 -43.90 19.41 -10.16
C SER A 82 -44.81 18.19 -10.42
N VAL A 83 -44.75 17.07 -9.68
CA VAL A 83 -45.46 16.85 -8.38
C VAL A 83 -45.27 15.38 -7.86
N VAL A 84 -44.89 15.25 -6.57
CA VAL A 84 -45.27 14.21 -5.54
C VAL A 84 -44.47 12.89 -5.30
N LYS A 85 -43.65 12.96 -4.23
CA LYS A 85 -43.51 12.14 -2.97
C LYS A 85 -43.84 10.62 -2.91
N THR A 86 -42.77 9.80 -2.70
CA THR A 86 -42.49 8.69 -1.71
C THR A 86 -43.52 7.58 -1.38
N PRO A 87 -43.19 6.34 -0.89
CA PRO A 87 -41.90 5.74 -0.43
C PRO A 87 -41.62 4.24 -0.81
N LYS A 88 -40.39 3.76 -0.50
CA LYS A 88 -39.93 2.36 -0.22
C LYS A 88 -40.14 1.23 -1.27
N LYS A 89 -39.03 0.72 -1.81
CA LYS A 89 -38.64 -0.71 -1.65
C LYS A 89 -37.19 -0.97 -2.08
N SER A 90 -36.42 -1.47 -1.12
CA SER A 90 -35.14 -2.16 -1.27
C SER A 90 -35.21 -3.21 -2.37
N LYS A 91 -34.45 -3.00 -3.45
CA LYS A 91 -34.11 -4.06 -4.40
C LYS A 91 -32.60 -4.22 -4.37
N LYS A 92 -32.17 -5.34 -3.78
CA LYS A 92 -30.81 -5.89 -3.79
C LYS A 92 -30.41 -6.01 -5.27
N VAL A 93 -29.69 -5.02 -5.77
CA VAL A 93 -28.96 -5.15 -7.02
C VAL A 93 -27.66 -5.81 -6.61
N GLU A 94 -27.50 -7.07 -7.00
CA GLU A 94 -26.22 -7.77 -6.94
C GLU A 94 -25.19 -6.86 -7.57
N THR A 95 -24.25 -6.38 -6.75
CA THR A 95 -23.08 -5.67 -7.19
C THR A 95 -22.34 -6.61 -8.13
N LYS A 96 -22.55 -6.47 -9.43
CA LYS A 96 -21.60 -6.97 -10.42
C LYS A 96 -20.30 -6.27 -10.08
N VAL A 97 -19.42 -6.98 -9.39
CA VAL A 97 -18.03 -6.58 -9.23
C VAL A 97 -17.46 -6.67 -10.65
N GLU A 98 -17.61 -5.57 -11.40
CA GLU A 98 -16.89 -5.39 -12.64
C GLU A 98 -15.41 -5.40 -12.26
N ASN A 99 -14.76 -6.51 -12.59
CA ASN A 99 -13.34 -6.68 -12.40
C ASN A 99 -12.65 -5.74 -13.41
N TRP A 100 -12.31 -4.53 -12.96
CA TRP A 100 -11.63 -3.55 -13.80
C TRP A 100 -10.20 -4.00 -14.01
N THR A 101 -9.91 -4.58 -15.17
CA THR A 101 -8.54 -4.89 -15.59
C THR A 101 -7.75 -3.58 -15.67
N ARG A 102 -6.79 -3.39 -14.76
CA ARG A 102 -5.85 -2.26 -14.75
C ARG A 102 -5.02 -2.32 -16.05
N TYR A 103 -4.65 -1.19 -16.65
CA TYR A 103 -3.81 -1.17 -17.86
C TYR A 103 -2.47 -0.51 -17.52
N HIS A 104 -1.37 -1.22 -17.77
CA HIS A 104 -0.01 -0.66 -17.76
C HIS A 104 0.59 -0.81 -19.16
N ASN A 105 1.20 0.26 -19.69
CA ASN A 105 1.88 0.28 -21.00
C ASN A 105 1.08 -0.36 -22.17
N GLY A 106 -0.22 -0.08 -22.23
CA GLY A 106 -1.07 -0.49 -23.35
C GLY A 106 -1.47 -1.97 -23.39
N LYS A 107 -1.24 -2.75 -22.33
CA LYS A 107 -1.73 -4.13 -22.23
C LYS A 107 -2.70 -4.29 -21.05
N PRO A 108 -3.80 -5.07 -21.20
CA PRO A 108 -4.67 -5.43 -20.10
C PRO A 108 -3.88 -6.28 -19.09
N VAL A 109 -3.84 -5.83 -17.84
CA VAL A 109 -3.14 -6.48 -16.74
C VAL A 109 -4.08 -7.53 -16.14
N GLU A 110 -4.08 -8.72 -16.74
CA GLU A 110 -4.83 -9.88 -16.24
C GLU A 110 -4.24 -10.43 -14.92
N PHE A 111 -3.04 -9.98 -14.53
CA PHE A 111 -2.38 -10.30 -13.25
C PHE A 111 -1.61 -9.07 -12.76
N SER A 112 -1.92 -8.56 -11.56
CA SER A 112 -1.20 -7.42 -10.97
C SER A 112 0.31 -7.69 -10.94
N PRO A 113 1.16 -6.91 -11.64
CA PRO A 113 2.62 -7.15 -11.65
C PRO A 113 3.22 -7.12 -10.24
N LEU A 114 2.56 -6.42 -9.31
CA LEU A 114 2.87 -6.41 -7.88
C LEU A 114 2.84 -7.81 -7.24
N SER A 115 1.82 -8.63 -7.53
CA SER A 115 1.71 -9.95 -6.88
C SER A 115 2.83 -10.89 -7.31
N GLU A 116 3.20 -10.87 -8.60
CA GLU A 116 4.33 -11.67 -9.11
C GLU A 116 5.66 -11.21 -8.49
N LEU A 117 5.88 -9.90 -8.36
CA LEU A 117 7.07 -9.36 -7.72
C LEU A 117 7.12 -9.64 -6.22
N THR A 118 5.99 -9.64 -5.52
CA THR A 118 5.94 -10.07 -4.12
C THR A 118 6.21 -11.57 -3.96
N GLU A 119 5.78 -12.41 -4.91
CA GLU A 119 6.13 -13.84 -4.95
C GLU A 119 7.63 -14.05 -5.19
N LYS A 120 8.24 -13.28 -6.10
CA LYS A 120 9.70 -13.27 -6.31
C LYS A 120 10.44 -12.80 -5.06
N LEU A 121 9.96 -11.73 -4.42
CA LEU A 121 10.50 -11.20 -3.17
C LEU A 121 10.53 -12.27 -2.09
N LYS A 122 9.43 -13.00 -1.86
CA LYS A 122 9.36 -14.10 -0.88
C LYS A 122 10.37 -15.24 -1.13
N LYS A 123 10.82 -15.43 -2.37
CA LYS A 123 11.82 -16.45 -2.73
C LYS A 123 13.26 -15.99 -2.47
N THR A 124 13.49 -14.68 -2.36
CA THR A 124 14.82 -14.13 -2.09
C THR A 124 15.25 -14.44 -0.67
N LYS A 125 16.51 -14.91 -0.52
CA LYS A 125 17.12 -15.25 0.78
C LYS A 125 18.15 -14.21 1.23
N THR A 126 18.61 -13.37 0.30
CA THR A 126 19.68 -12.39 0.51
C THR A 126 19.13 -10.98 0.33
N ALA A 127 19.65 -10.02 1.10
CA ALA A 127 19.26 -8.62 0.98
C ALA A 127 19.58 -8.04 -0.41
N ASP A 128 20.70 -8.44 -1.02
CA ASP A 128 21.12 -7.96 -2.36
C ASP A 128 20.18 -8.44 -3.47
N ASP A 129 19.73 -9.70 -3.40
CA ASP A 129 18.75 -10.26 -4.34
C ASP A 129 17.40 -9.53 -4.22
N ALA A 130 16.97 -9.23 -2.98
CA ALA A 130 15.74 -8.48 -2.73
C ALA A 130 15.85 -7.02 -3.24
N ASN A 131 16.98 -6.37 -3.03
CA ASN A 131 17.23 -4.98 -3.47
C ASN A 131 17.34 -4.86 -4.98
N SER A 132 17.79 -5.90 -5.68
CA SER A 132 17.84 -5.93 -7.15
C SER A 132 16.46 -5.74 -7.79
N LEU A 133 15.39 -6.15 -7.09
CA LEU A 133 14.00 -5.98 -7.54
C LEU A 133 13.52 -4.51 -7.54
N ILE A 134 14.28 -3.59 -6.94
CA ILE A 134 13.97 -2.16 -6.97
C ILE A 134 14.08 -1.59 -8.40
N GLU A 135 14.96 -2.13 -9.23
CA GLU A 135 15.08 -1.70 -10.63
C GLU A 135 13.83 -2.07 -11.46
N GLU A 136 13.18 -3.20 -11.16
CA GLU A 136 11.96 -3.63 -11.87
C GLU A 136 10.75 -2.71 -11.63
N ILE A 137 10.74 -1.98 -10.52
CA ILE A 137 9.65 -1.06 -10.14
C ILE A 137 9.93 0.41 -10.46
N LYS A 138 11.03 0.71 -11.18
CA LYS A 138 11.46 2.09 -11.46
C LYS A 138 10.44 2.88 -12.29
N ASP A 139 9.80 2.22 -13.24
CA ASP A 139 8.82 2.82 -14.16
C ASP A 139 7.36 2.67 -13.67
N TRP A 140 7.15 2.18 -12.45
CA TRP A 140 5.81 1.96 -11.90
C TRP A 140 5.18 3.27 -11.43
N ALA A 141 3.85 3.26 -11.29
CA ALA A 141 3.13 4.36 -10.64
C ALA A 141 3.61 4.53 -9.19
N THR A 142 3.68 5.77 -8.70
CA THR A 142 4.22 6.09 -7.37
C THR A 142 3.53 5.34 -6.24
N GLU A 143 2.22 5.10 -6.37
CA GLU A 143 1.42 4.36 -5.38
C GLU A 143 1.82 2.88 -5.33
N ASP A 144 1.85 2.18 -6.47
CA ASP A 144 2.25 0.77 -6.55
C ASP A 144 3.73 0.59 -6.16
N GLN A 145 4.59 1.56 -6.49
CA GLN A 145 5.99 1.59 -6.07
C GLN A 145 6.12 1.69 -4.55
N SER A 146 5.28 2.50 -3.91
CA SER A 146 5.28 2.65 -2.44
C SER A 146 4.85 1.34 -1.76
N LEU A 147 3.81 0.68 -2.28
CA LEU A 147 3.33 -0.59 -1.75
C LEU A 147 4.42 -1.66 -1.82
N PHE A 148 5.09 -1.81 -2.97
CA PHE A 148 6.20 -2.75 -3.10
C PHE A 148 7.36 -2.41 -2.16
N LYS A 149 7.77 -1.14 -2.06
CA LYS A 149 8.84 -0.72 -1.13
C LYS A 149 8.52 -1.04 0.33
N THR A 150 7.26 -0.88 0.75
CA THR A 150 6.86 -1.27 2.11
C THR A 150 7.00 -2.77 2.34
N GLU A 151 6.61 -3.59 1.36
CA GLU A 151 6.73 -5.04 1.45
C GLU A 151 8.19 -5.51 1.38
N LEU A 152 9.00 -4.89 0.53
CA LEU A 152 10.45 -5.09 0.46
C LEU A 152 11.11 -4.76 1.81
N THR A 153 10.74 -3.64 2.43
CA THR A 153 11.26 -3.26 3.75
C THR A 153 10.94 -4.32 4.80
N LYS A 154 9.70 -4.84 4.83
CA LYS A 154 9.32 -5.95 5.73
C LYS A 154 10.15 -7.20 5.46
N HIS A 155 10.32 -7.58 4.19
CA HIS A 155 11.09 -8.77 3.82
C HIS A 155 12.57 -8.65 4.19
N LEU A 156 13.17 -7.46 4.01
CA LEU A 156 14.53 -7.19 4.45
C LEU A 156 14.70 -7.31 5.96
N VAL A 157 13.73 -6.83 6.75
CA VAL A 157 13.74 -7.01 8.22
C VAL A 157 13.71 -8.49 8.60
N ILE A 158 12.92 -9.30 7.89
CA ILE A 158 12.86 -10.75 8.10
C ILE A 158 14.19 -11.41 7.74
N ILE A 159 14.79 -11.07 6.58
CA ILE A 159 16.11 -11.58 6.18
C ILE A 159 17.18 -11.19 7.20
N ALA A 160 17.19 -9.94 7.65
CA ALA A 160 18.12 -9.46 8.67
C ALA A 160 17.94 -10.22 9.98
N GLY A 161 16.70 -10.42 10.46
CA GLY A 161 16.42 -11.17 11.68
C GLY A 161 16.82 -12.65 11.61
N HIS A 162 16.85 -13.24 10.42
CA HIS A 162 17.32 -14.62 10.19
C HIS A 162 18.84 -14.74 9.95
N SER A 163 19.57 -13.63 9.82
CA SER A 163 21.03 -13.70 9.72
C SER A 163 21.61 -14.26 11.02
N LYS A 164 22.63 -15.13 10.92
CA LYS A 164 23.27 -15.78 12.08
C LYS A 164 23.83 -14.78 13.10
N GLU A 165 24.09 -13.56 12.64
CA GLU A 165 24.63 -12.45 13.42
C GLU A 165 23.54 -11.80 14.31
N ASN A 166 22.28 -11.81 13.89
CA ASN A 166 21.14 -11.22 14.62
C ASN A 166 20.38 -12.23 15.50
N ILE A 167 20.80 -13.49 15.54
CA ILE A 167 20.22 -14.48 16.45
C ILE A 167 20.54 -14.06 17.89
N SER A 168 19.50 -13.90 18.72
CA SER A 168 19.63 -13.59 20.14
C SER A 168 20.56 -14.58 20.86
N ILE A 169 21.35 -14.09 21.82
CA ILE A 169 22.21 -14.93 22.69
C ILE A 169 21.41 -16.10 23.28
N GLY A 170 20.17 -15.86 23.72
CA GLY A 170 19.30 -16.92 24.25
C GLY A 170 18.98 -18.04 23.25
N GLU A 171 18.90 -17.72 21.96
CA GLU A 171 18.68 -18.70 20.89
C GLU A 171 19.99 -19.40 20.50
N LYS A 172 21.13 -18.69 20.54
CA LYS A 172 22.45 -19.31 20.39
C LYS A 172 22.71 -20.37 21.48
N ILE A 173 22.33 -20.09 22.72
CA ILE A 173 22.40 -21.05 23.83
C ILE A 173 21.58 -22.31 23.52
N ARG A 174 20.33 -22.16 23.07
CA ARG A 174 19.46 -23.30 22.73
C ARG A 174 20.00 -24.17 21.59
N GLN A 175 20.69 -23.56 20.63
CA GLN A 175 21.26 -24.25 19.47
C GLN A 175 22.68 -24.79 19.71
N ALA A 176 23.27 -24.54 20.88
CA ALA A 176 24.60 -25.02 21.23
C ALA A 176 24.64 -26.56 21.18
N LYS A 177 25.64 -27.09 20.46
CA LYS A 177 25.78 -28.53 20.18
C LYS A 177 26.72 -29.24 21.16
N ASP A 178 27.59 -28.49 21.82
CA ASP A 178 28.67 -29.00 22.64
C ASP A 178 28.96 -28.05 23.80
N LEU A 179 29.54 -28.59 24.86
CA LEU A 179 29.84 -27.82 26.06
C LEU A 179 30.81 -26.66 25.78
N THR A 180 31.77 -26.85 24.87
CA THR A 180 32.74 -25.82 24.48
C THR A 180 32.07 -24.58 23.88
N THR A 181 31.05 -24.77 23.01
CA THR A 181 30.31 -23.63 22.44
C THR A 181 29.42 -22.96 23.48
N LEU A 182 28.93 -23.72 24.45
CA LEU A 182 28.15 -23.18 25.57
C LEU A 182 29.01 -22.34 26.53
N ASP A 183 30.24 -22.77 26.81
CA ASP A 183 31.18 -22.04 27.69
C ASP A 183 31.63 -20.72 27.05
N ALA A 184 31.84 -20.69 25.73
CA ALA A 184 32.12 -19.44 25.02
C ALA A 184 30.96 -18.43 25.15
N LEU A 185 29.71 -18.92 25.07
CA LEU A 185 28.52 -18.07 25.26
C LEU A 185 28.37 -17.60 26.72
N GLU A 186 28.84 -18.36 27.71
CA GLU A 186 28.86 -17.96 29.13
C GLU A 186 29.72 -16.72 29.36
N ILE A 187 30.86 -16.64 28.66
CA ILE A 187 31.73 -15.46 28.66
C ILE A 187 31.02 -14.27 28.03
N ASP A 188 30.42 -14.44 26.85
CA ASP A 188 29.68 -13.37 26.15
C ASP A 188 28.50 -12.83 26.98
N ILE A 189 27.82 -13.69 27.75
CA ILE A 189 26.74 -13.27 28.66
C ILE A 189 27.28 -12.41 29.79
N SER A 190 28.46 -12.75 30.33
CA SER A 190 29.09 -11.99 31.42
C SER A 190 29.47 -10.56 31.00
N GLU A 191 29.63 -10.32 29.69
CA GLU A 191 29.85 -8.98 29.11
C GLU A 191 28.54 -8.24 28.77
N ALA A 192 27.39 -8.92 28.79
CA ALA A 192 26.08 -8.34 28.49
C ALA A 192 25.50 -7.53 29.67
N ASP A 193 24.37 -6.83 29.46
CA ASP A 193 23.70 -6.04 30.49
C ASP A 193 23.24 -6.90 31.70
N GLU A 194 23.61 -6.49 32.91
CA GLU A 194 23.31 -7.18 34.18
C GLU A 194 21.82 -7.59 34.33
N ARG A 195 20.89 -6.79 33.79
CA ARG A 195 19.44 -7.06 33.88
C ARG A 195 19.01 -8.30 33.10
N ILE A 196 19.75 -8.67 32.06
CA ILE A 196 19.44 -9.83 31.21
C ILE A 196 20.35 -11.02 31.50
N GLN A 197 21.46 -10.83 32.22
CA GLN A 197 22.43 -11.87 32.55
C GLN A 197 21.80 -13.05 33.29
N GLU A 198 21.03 -12.79 34.37
CA GLU A 198 20.40 -13.84 35.19
C GLU A 198 19.55 -14.78 34.34
N ARG A 199 18.68 -14.21 33.50
CA ARG A 199 17.80 -14.97 32.61
C ARG A 199 18.56 -15.77 31.55
N LEU A 200 19.66 -15.23 31.02
CA LEU A 200 20.49 -15.94 30.04
C LEU A 200 21.28 -17.08 30.71
N MET A 201 21.77 -16.87 31.93
CA MET A 201 22.50 -17.88 32.70
C MET A 201 21.60 -19.08 33.06
N GLU A 202 20.31 -18.84 33.38
CA GLU A 202 19.33 -19.92 33.56
C GLU A 202 19.20 -20.81 32.31
N LEU A 203 19.24 -20.21 31.11
CA LEU A 203 19.21 -20.95 29.85
C LEU A 203 20.50 -21.76 29.63
N VAL A 204 21.67 -21.22 30.02
CA VAL A 204 22.96 -21.94 29.96
C VAL A 204 22.92 -23.17 30.85
N VAL A 205 22.52 -23.02 32.11
CA VAL A 205 22.41 -24.14 33.05
C VAL A 205 21.47 -25.22 32.54
N LYS A 206 20.35 -24.82 31.94
CA LYS A 206 19.41 -25.76 31.34
C LYS A 206 20.03 -26.52 30.17
N ARG A 207 20.66 -25.82 29.21
CA ARG A 207 21.28 -26.47 28.04
C ARG A 207 22.45 -27.36 28.43
N ARG A 208 23.26 -26.97 29.44
CA ARG A 208 24.36 -27.80 29.95
C ARG A 208 23.86 -29.17 30.42
N LYS A 209 22.77 -29.19 31.19
CA LYS A 209 22.12 -30.43 31.63
C LYS A 209 21.59 -31.28 30.47
N GLU A 210 20.98 -30.64 29.46
CA GLU A 210 20.50 -31.35 28.27
C GLU A 210 21.67 -32.00 27.50
N LEU A 211 22.78 -31.29 27.32
CA LEU A 211 23.98 -31.80 26.66
C LEU A 211 24.65 -32.94 27.46
N GLU A 212 24.68 -32.86 28.79
CA GLU A 212 25.17 -33.94 29.65
C GLU A 212 24.30 -35.20 29.53
N VAL A 213 22.97 -35.05 29.47
CA VAL A 213 22.05 -36.16 29.25
C VAL A 213 22.21 -36.76 27.86
N GLU A 214 22.30 -35.92 26.81
CA GLU A 214 22.55 -36.35 25.43
C GLU A 214 23.89 -37.11 25.30
N GLY A 215 24.94 -36.62 25.97
CA GLY A 215 26.25 -37.27 26.02
C GLY A 215 26.24 -38.62 26.74
N ASN A 216 25.52 -38.72 27.87
CA ASN A 216 25.37 -39.97 28.61
C ASN A 216 24.53 -41.00 27.84
N PHE A 217 23.49 -40.56 27.12
CA PHE A 217 22.65 -41.43 26.30
C PHE A 217 23.41 -42.07 25.13
N LEU A 218 24.38 -41.36 24.53
CA LEU A 218 25.25 -41.90 23.49
C LEU A 218 26.27 -42.94 24.00
N LEU A 219 26.59 -42.91 25.29
CA LEU A 219 27.50 -43.88 25.94
C LEU A 219 26.78 -45.17 26.39
N GLU A 220 25.47 -45.13 26.61
CA GLU A 220 24.66 -46.28 27.05
C GLU A 220 24.00 -47.08 25.90
N SER A 221 24.24 -46.73 24.63
CA SER A 221 23.72 -47.51 23.51
C SER A 221 24.45 -48.87 23.42
N PRO A 222 23.77 -50.02 23.60
CA PRO A 222 24.42 -51.33 23.53
C PRO A 222 24.82 -51.63 22.07
N GLN A 223 26.08 -52.05 21.89
CA GLN A 223 26.59 -52.66 20.64
C GLN A 223 25.96 -54.03 20.37
#